data_AF-A0A127SHW4-F1
#
_entry.id   AF-A0A127SHW4-F1
#
_cell.length_a   1.000
_cell.length_b   1.000
_cell.length_c   1.000
_cell.angle_alpha   90.00
_cell.angle_beta   90.00
_cell.angle_gamma   90.00
#
_symmetry.space_group_name_H-M   'P 1'
#
loop_
_entity.id
_entity.type
_entity.pdbx_description
1 polymer ?
#
loop_
_entity_poly.entity_id
_entity_poly.type
_entity_poly.pdbx_seq_one_letter_code
_entity_poly.pdbx_strand_id
1 'polypeptide(L)'
;NCGLCNAACPQFGLNPEFIGPAAITLAHRYNEDSRDHGKKERMAQLNSQNGVWSCTFVGYCSEVCPKHVDPAAAIQQGKVESSKDFLIATLKPR
;
A
#
# COMPACT_ATOMS: atom_id res chain seq x y z
N ASN A 1 0.47 -14.11 5.56
CA ASN A 1 1.30 -14.21 4.33
C ASN A 1 0.90 -15.37 3.42
N CYS A 2 -0.39 -15.64 3.20
CA CYS A 2 -0.82 -16.77 2.35
C CYS A 2 -0.77 -16.48 0.83
N GLY A 3 -0.53 -15.23 0.41
CA GLY A 3 -0.40 -14.87 -1.01
C GLY A 3 -1.70 -14.75 -1.82
N LEU A 4 -2.85 -15.18 -1.28
CA LEU A 4 -4.13 -15.17 -2.00
C LEU A 4 -4.51 -13.80 -2.58
N CYS A 5 -4.25 -12.72 -1.86
CA CYS A 5 -4.50 -11.36 -2.33
C CYS A 5 -3.66 -10.96 -3.55
N ASN A 6 -2.43 -11.47 -3.67
CA ASN A 6 -1.58 -11.24 -4.84
C ASN A 6 -2.10 -12.04 -6.04
N ALA A 7 -2.47 -13.30 -5.83
CA ALA A 7 -3.07 -14.15 -6.88
C ALA A 7 -4.41 -13.59 -7.39
N ALA A 8 -5.19 -12.94 -6.52
CA ALA A 8 -6.47 -12.34 -6.85
C ALA A 8 -6.36 -10.95 -7.52
N CYS A 9 -5.25 -10.25 -7.36
CA CYS A 9 -5.12 -8.87 -7.85
C CYS A 9 -4.73 -8.84 -9.33
N PRO A 10 -5.58 -8.35 -10.26
CA PRO A 10 -5.24 -8.30 -11.67
C PRO A 10 -4.08 -7.32 -11.95
N GLN A 11 -3.93 -6.26 -11.14
CA GLN A 11 -2.82 -5.31 -11.30
C GLN A 11 -1.47 -5.95 -10.99
N PHE A 12 -1.43 -6.90 -10.05
CA PHE A 12 -0.22 -7.68 -9.77
C PHE A 12 0.10 -8.65 -10.92
N GLY A 13 -0.93 -9.22 -11.56
CA GLY A 13 -0.75 -10.05 -12.77
C GLY A 13 -0.28 -9.26 -13.99
N LEU A 14 -0.72 -8.01 -14.15
CA LEU A 14 -0.34 -7.13 -15.27
C LEU A 14 1.01 -6.44 -15.06
N ASN A 15 1.33 -6.08 -13.82
CA ASN A 15 2.58 -5.45 -13.43
C ASN A 15 3.25 -6.28 -12.31
N PRO A 16 4.13 -7.24 -12.66
CA PRO A 16 4.83 -8.06 -11.67
C PRO A 16 5.74 -7.27 -10.72
N GLU A 17 6.10 -6.03 -11.07
CA GLU A 17 6.90 -5.14 -10.20
C GLU A 17 6.05 -4.45 -9.13
N PHE A 18 4.71 -4.49 -9.23
CA PHE A 18 3.83 -3.99 -8.18
C PHE A 18 4.10 -4.75 -6.88
N ILE A 19 4.46 -4.04 -5.81
CA ILE A 19 4.83 -4.67 -4.52
C ILE A 19 3.67 -5.46 -3.88
N GLY A 20 2.43 -5.21 -4.31
CA GLY A 20 1.27 -6.04 -4.01
C GLY A 20 0.50 -5.65 -2.75
N PRO A 21 -0.77 -6.12 -2.65
CA PRO A 21 -1.66 -5.79 -1.54
C PRO A 21 -1.12 -6.20 -0.16
N ALA A 22 -0.51 -7.38 -0.03
CA ALA A 22 0.00 -7.86 1.25
C ALA A 22 1.16 -6.98 1.78
N ALA A 23 2.09 -6.60 0.92
CA ALA A 23 3.25 -5.80 1.31
C ALA A 23 2.85 -4.39 1.73
N ILE A 24 1.95 -3.75 0.96
CA ILE A 24 1.42 -2.43 1.31
C ILE A 24 0.66 -2.47 2.63
N THR A 25 -0.17 -3.49 2.84
CA THR A 25 -0.91 -3.66 4.11
C THR A 25 0.03 -3.81 5.29
N LEU A 26 1.14 -4.53 5.11
CA LEU A 26 2.13 -4.70 6.17
C LEU A 26 2.89 -3.39 6.46
N ALA A 27 3.27 -2.64 5.43
CA ALA A 27 3.87 -1.32 5.59
C ALA A 27 2.91 -0.36 6.31
N HIS A 28 1.64 -0.35 5.90
CA HIS A 28 0.58 0.44 6.53
C HIS A 28 0.40 0.07 8.00
N ARG A 29 0.38 -1.21 8.34
CA ARG A 29 0.31 -1.71 9.73
C ARG A 29 1.40 -1.16 10.63
N TYR A 30 2.61 -0.91 10.10
CA TYR A 30 3.68 -0.29 10.89
C TYR A 30 3.57 1.23 10.91
N ASN A 31 3.17 1.86 9.80
CA ASN A 31 2.96 3.31 9.76
C ASN A 31 1.89 3.79 10.75
N GLU A 32 0.88 2.96 11.04
CA GLU A 32 -0.20 3.27 11.99
C GLU A 32 0.09 2.78 13.43
N ASP A 33 1.24 2.14 13.67
CA ASP A 33 1.61 1.69 15.02
C ASP A 33 2.32 2.80 15.78
N SER A 34 1.77 3.22 16.92
CA SER A 34 2.32 4.34 17.72
C SER A 34 3.73 4.10 18.26
N ARG A 35 4.23 2.87 18.23
CA ARG A 35 5.60 2.53 18.64
C ARG A 35 6.62 2.81 17.53
N ASP A 36 6.17 2.87 16.29
CA ASP A 36 7.00 2.99 15.09
C ASP A 36 7.21 4.47 14.73
N HIS A 37 8.47 4.83 14.49
CA HIS A 37 8.87 6.18 14.06
C HIS A 37 9.55 6.16 12.67
N GLY A 38 9.35 5.04 11.95
CA GLY A 38 10.02 4.66 10.71
C GLY A 38 9.18 4.85 9.44
N LYS A 39 8.17 5.73 9.48
CA LYS A 39 7.27 5.94 8.33
C LYS A 39 8.01 6.45 7.10
N LYS A 40 8.92 7.42 7.28
CA LYS A 40 9.69 8.07 6.20
C LYS A 40 10.54 7.07 5.39
N GLU A 41 11.06 6.02 6.04
CA GLU A 41 11.86 4.96 5.44
C GLU A 41 11.03 4.08 4.50
N ARG A 42 9.72 3.98 4.74
CA ARG A 42 8.79 3.18 3.93
C ARG A 42 8.14 3.97 2.80
N MET A 43 7.98 5.29 2.97
CA MET A 43 7.28 6.13 2.00
C MET A 43 7.89 6.08 0.60
N ALA A 44 9.21 5.93 0.47
CA ALA A 44 9.85 5.81 -0.85
C ALA A 44 9.28 4.65 -1.70
N GLN A 45 9.01 3.49 -1.07
CA GLN A 45 8.41 2.34 -1.75
C GLN A 45 6.91 2.53 -1.96
N LEU A 46 6.20 3.09 -0.97
CA LEU A 46 4.75 3.33 -1.09
C LEU A 46 4.42 4.36 -2.17
N ASN A 47 5.22 5.42 -2.29
CA ASN A 47 5.06 6.51 -3.26
C ASN A 47 5.46 6.11 -4.69
N SER A 48 6.18 5.00 -4.87
CA SER A 48 6.56 4.51 -6.19
C SER A 48 5.34 4.24 -7.06
N GLN A 49 5.49 4.31 -8.39
CA GLN A 49 4.47 3.85 -9.33
C GLN A 49 4.14 2.36 -9.11
N ASN A 50 5.12 1.58 -8.65
CA ASN A 50 4.98 0.18 -8.25
C ASN A 50 4.52 0.00 -6.79
N GLY A 51 4.27 1.09 -6.08
CA GLY A 51 3.70 1.14 -4.73
C GLY A 51 2.17 1.20 -4.76
N VAL A 52 1.58 2.08 -3.94
CA VAL A 52 0.12 2.20 -3.82
C VAL A 52 -0.57 2.61 -5.13
N TRP A 53 0.17 3.24 -6.04
CA TRP A 53 -0.34 3.80 -7.29
C TRP A 53 -0.54 2.81 -8.42
N SER A 54 0.04 1.60 -8.33
CA SER A 54 -0.31 0.49 -9.23
C SER A 54 -1.70 -0.08 -8.94
N CYS A 55 -2.28 0.19 -7.76
CA CYS A 55 -3.60 -0.30 -7.41
C CYS A 55 -4.71 0.58 -8.01
N THR A 56 -5.63 -0.03 -8.76
CA THR A 56 -6.83 0.63 -9.31
C THR A 56 -8.10 0.35 -8.50
N PHE A 57 -7.97 -0.19 -7.29
CA PHE A 57 -9.07 -0.50 -6.37
C PHE A 57 -10.10 -1.50 -6.91
N VAL A 58 -9.65 -2.56 -7.58
CA VAL A 58 -10.52 -3.70 -7.96
C VAL A 58 -11.14 -4.39 -6.72
N GLY A 59 -10.49 -4.32 -5.56
CA GLY A 59 -11.05 -4.76 -4.27
C GLY A 59 -10.99 -6.27 -3.99
N TYR A 60 -10.76 -7.12 -4.99
CA TYR A 60 -10.84 -8.57 -4.84
C TYR A 60 -9.80 -9.18 -3.88
N CYS A 61 -8.71 -8.46 -3.59
CA CYS A 61 -7.75 -8.86 -2.56
C CYS A 61 -8.35 -8.95 -1.15
N SER A 62 -9.39 -8.15 -0.86
CA SER A 62 -10.13 -8.20 0.41
C SER A 62 -11.13 -9.35 0.44
N GLU A 63 -11.86 -9.56 -0.65
CA GLU A 63 -12.82 -10.67 -0.79
C GLU A 63 -12.18 -12.04 -0.55
N VAL A 64 -10.98 -12.28 -1.11
CA VAL A 64 -10.31 -13.57 -0.96
C VAL A 64 -9.53 -13.71 0.34
N CYS A 65 -9.50 -12.69 1.21
CA CYS A 65 -8.64 -12.72 2.39
C CYS A 65 -9.22 -13.64 3.47
N PRO A 66 -8.60 -14.80 3.77
CA PRO A 66 -9.17 -15.80 4.70
C PRO A 66 -9.06 -15.36 6.17
N LYS A 67 -8.45 -14.19 6.42
CA LYS A 67 -8.28 -13.59 7.74
C LYS A 67 -8.96 -12.24 7.85
N HIS A 68 -9.77 -11.85 6.87
CA HIS A 68 -10.56 -10.62 6.88
C HIS A 68 -9.73 -9.37 7.21
N VAL A 69 -8.52 -9.29 6.64
CA VAL A 69 -7.57 -8.19 6.90
C VAL A 69 -7.97 -6.90 6.18
N ASP A 70 -8.75 -7.02 5.11
CA ASP A 70 -9.09 -5.93 4.18
C ASP A 70 -7.88 -5.16 3.62
N PRO A 71 -7.03 -5.80 2.78
CA PRO A 71 -5.90 -5.14 2.13
C PRO A 71 -6.29 -3.95 1.24
N ALA A 72 -7.49 -3.97 0.65
CA ALA A 72 -7.97 -2.87 -0.20
C ALA A 72 -8.09 -1.56 0.61
N ALA A 73 -8.64 -1.61 1.82
CA ALA A 73 -8.71 -0.45 2.70
C ALA A 73 -7.31 0.09 3.05
N ALA A 74 -6.37 -0.79 3.41
CA ALA A 74 -5.01 -0.38 3.72
C ALA A 74 -4.31 0.31 2.53
N ILE A 75 -4.53 -0.17 1.30
CA ILE A 75 -3.97 0.48 0.10
C ILE A 75 -4.56 1.88 -0.11
N GLN A 76 -5.87 2.07 0.09
CA GLN A 76 -6.49 3.39 -0.08
C GLN A 76 -6.07 4.38 1.01
N GLN A 77 -5.96 3.92 2.26
CA GLN A 77 -5.38 4.73 3.34
C GLN A 77 -3.92 5.09 3.00
N GLY A 78 -3.16 4.13 2.45
CA GLY A 78 -1.82 4.37 1.93
C GLY A 78 -1.76 5.41 0.80
N LYS A 79 -2.75 5.48 -0.11
CA LYS A 79 -2.84 6.55 -1.12
C LYS A 79 -3.11 7.92 -0.51
N VAL A 80 -3.97 7.99 0.51
CA VAL A 80 -4.19 9.24 1.26
C VAL A 80 -2.88 9.71 1.89
N GLU A 81 -2.15 8.81 2.56
CA GLU A 81 -0.87 9.14 3.17
C GLU A 81 0.23 9.48 2.15
N SER A 82 0.29 8.77 1.02
CA SER A 82 1.20 9.07 -0.08
C SER A 82 0.91 10.46 -0.69
N SER A 83 -0.37 10.83 -0.79
CA SER A 83 -0.79 12.15 -1.30
C SER A 83 -0.42 13.27 -0.33
N LYS A 84 -0.61 13.04 0.98
CA LYS A 84 -0.15 13.98 2.03
C LYS A 84 1.37 14.17 1.96
N ASP A 85 2.11 13.07 1.85
CA ASP A 85 3.57 13.08 1.75
C ASP A 85 4.04 13.85 0.50
N PHE A 86 3.41 13.61 -0.65
CA PHE A 86 3.67 14.35 -1.90
C PHE A 86 3.45 15.85 -1.74
N LEU A 87 2.32 16.25 -1.14
CA LEU A 87 2.01 17.66 -0.90
C LEU A 87 3.01 18.31 0.07
N ILE A 88 3.34 17.63 1.17
CA ILE A 88 4.32 18.11 2.15
C ILE A 88 5.69 18.27 1.50
N ALA A 89 6.13 17.29 0.70
CA ALA A 89 7.40 17.35 -0.03
C ALA A 89 7.42 18.52 -1.05
N THR A 90 6.30 18.77 -1.72
CA THR A 90 6.17 19.86 -2.70
C THR A 90 6.19 21.24 -2.05
N LEU A 91 5.53 21.40 -0.88
CA LEU A 91 5.41 22.68 -0.19
C LEU A 91 6.60 22.99 0.73
N LYS A 92 7.48 22.03 0.99
CA LYS A 92 8.63 22.24 1.86
C LYS A 92 9.68 23.05 1.10
N PRO A 93 9.97 24.31 1.52
CA PRO A 93 10.94 25.16 0.82
C PRO A 93 12.40 24.73 1.06
N ARG A 94 12.63 23.67 1.84
CA ARG A 94 13.93 23.13 2.23
C ARG A 94 14.08 21.70 1.75
#